data_AF-A0A2P5WPX8-F1
#
_entry.id   AF-A0A2P5WPX8-F1
#
_cell.length_a   1.000
_cell.length_b   1.000
_cell.length_c   1.000
_cell.angle_alpha   90.00
_cell.angle_beta   90.00
_cell.angle_gamma   90.00
#
_symmetry.space_group_name_H-M   'P 1'
#
loop_
_entity.id
_entity.type
_entity.pdbx_description
1 polymer ?
#
loop_
_entity_poly.entity_id
_entity_poly.type
_entity_poly.pdbx_seq_one_letter_code
_entity_poly.pdbx_strand_id
1 'polypeptide(L)'
;MANSLCFTSFNTCNTAGILINPTKALVVNQALKSSRSARIRSLEAKAVEKNPTTIVYARCEGDAKREARKEAQSRTGKMKLEVYADRMSQPSRAVIIFCKVNGIDYTELKEDTSKREHLTPEFAEINPMKQLPAIVDGNFKLFERCLLKLMLLISDTYVINTTILPALGYPSNQQAADEAEKFLVSSLSEIESFWLKGDGPFLLGGNQPSIADLSLVCELMQLEVLNEKYRYRLLGPYKKVQRWIKHTRYAISPHFGDVHKNLMNVKEKLKNKPLMEANHGGVSVSEQWWRARM
;
A
#
# COMPACT_ATOMS: atom_id res chain seq x y z
N MET A 1 -2.77 -5.84 28.08
CA MET A 1 -3.26 -6.50 26.85
C MET A 1 -3.30 -5.45 25.75
N ALA A 2 -2.40 -5.55 24.75
CA ALA A 2 -2.27 -4.54 23.71
C ALA A 2 -3.46 -4.63 22.73
N ASN A 3 -4.12 -3.50 22.48
CA ASN A 3 -5.20 -3.37 21.50
C ASN A 3 -4.61 -3.31 20.07
N SER A 4 -4.05 -4.43 19.60
CA SER A 4 -3.56 -4.57 18.23
C SER A 4 -4.60 -5.26 17.36
N LEU A 5 -4.84 -4.69 16.18
CA LEU A 5 -5.71 -5.27 15.16
C LEU A 5 -4.92 -5.54 13.88
N CYS A 6 -5.06 -6.76 13.37
CA CYS A 6 -4.49 -7.22 12.10
C CYS A 6 -5.63 -7.36 11.10
N PHE A 7 -5.65 -6.55 10.03
CA PHE A 7 -6.67 -6.65 8.98
C PHE A 7 -6.21 -7.47 7.79
N THR A 8 -7.14 -8.27 7.25
CA THR A 8 -7.08 -8.91 5.94
C THR A 8 -8.16 -8.29 5.05
N SER A 9 -7.75 -7.46 4.09
CA SER A 9 -8.51 -6.82 2.99
C SER A 9 -9.87 -6.16 3.30
N PHE A 10 -9.97 -4.86 3.04
CA PHE A 10 -11.26 -4.17 2.86
C PHE A 10 -11.80 -4.40 1.46
N ASN A 11 -12.77 -5.31 1.33
CA ASN A 11 -13.75 -5.23 0.24
C ASN A 11 -14.76 -4.13 0.62
N THR A 12 -14.40 -2.86 0.41
CA THR A 12 -15.39 -1.77 0.53
C THR A 12 -15.38 -0.87 -0.70
N CYS A 13 -16.59 -0.73 -1.23
CA CYS A 13 -16.91 -0.16 -2.52
C CYS A 13 -16.68 1.36 -2.53
N ASN A 14 -15.91 1.85 -3.51
CA ASN A 14 -15.98 3.19 -4.13
C ASN A 14 -16.05 4.45 -3.24
N THR A 15 -15.68 4.42 -1.95
CA THR A 15 -15.78 5.64 -1.11
C THR A 15 -14.64 5.73 -0.07
N ALA A 16 -14.06 6.93 0.07
CA ALA A 16 -13.04 7.21 1.08
C ALA A 16 -13.62 7.02 2.50
N GLY A 17 -13.11 6.03 3.23
CA GLY A 17 -13.43 5.80 4.64
C GLY A 17 -12.31 6.32 5.55
N ILE A 18 -12.66 6.86 6.72
CA ILE A 18 -11.70 7.16 7.78
C ILE A 18 -11.68 5.97 8.74
N LEU A 19 -10.48 5.45 9.02
CA LEU A 19 -10.24 4.48 10.09
C LEU A 19 -10.33 5.21 11.43
N ILE A 20 -11.38 4.95 12.20
CA ILE A 20 -11.62 5.59 13.49
C ILE A 20 -11.51 4.51 14.57
N ASN A 21 -10.65 4.74 15.57
CA ASN A 21 -10.60 3.93 16.78
C ASN A 21 -12.03 3.82 17.38
N PRO A 22 -12.50 2.62 17.79
CA PRO A 22 -13.83 2.45 18.37
C PRO A 22 -14.20 3.43 19.49
N THR A 23 -13.26 3.88 20.34
CA THR A 23 -13.55 4.94 21.34
C THR A 23 -13.82 6.30 20.71
N LYS A 24 -13.24 6.59 19.54
CA LYS A 24 -13.47 7.82 18.76
C LYS A 24 -14.73 7.73 17.88
N ALA A 25 -15.23 6.52 17.58
CA ALA A 25 -16.38 6.33 16.69
C ALA A 25 -17.70 6.85 17.28
N LEU A 26 -17.90 6.74 18.59
CA LEU A 26 -19.07 7.29 19.30
C LEU A 26 -19.15 8.82 19.18
N VAL A 27 -18.01 9.50 19.24
CA VAL A 27 -17.91 10.96 19.17
C VAL A 27 -18.20 11.47 17.76
N VAL A 28 -17.62 10.81 16.75
CA VAL A 28 -17.88 11.15 15.33
C VAL A 28 -19.36 10.92 14.99
N ASN A 29 -20.00 9.89 15.55
CA ASN A 29 -21.44 9.70 15.39
C ASN A 29 -22.28 10.82 16.02
N GLN A 30 -21.86 11.39 17.15
CA GLN A 30 -22.56 12.53 17.78
C GLN A 30 -22.38 13.82 16.97
N ALA A 31 -21.17 14.09 16.50
CA ALA A 31 -20.83 15.24 15.65
C ALA A 31 -21.55 15.21 14.30
N LEU A 32 -21.66 14.04 13.68
CA LEU A 32 -22.33 13.89 12.39
C LEU A 32 -23.86 14.00 12.50
N LYS A 33 -24.44 13.62 13.64
CA LYS A 33 -25.89 13.78 13.92
C LYS A 33 -26.31 15.25 14.04
N SER A 34 -25.41 16.17 14.39
CA SER A 34 -25.73 17.60 14.53
C SER A 34 -25.52 18.41 13.23
N SER A 35 -24.92 17.82 12.19
CA SER A 35 -24.61 18.51 10.94
C SER A 35 -25.77 18.47 9.93
N ARG A 36 -26.21 19.64 9.45
CA ARG A 36 -27.36 19.79 8.52
C ARG A 36 -27.08 19.27 7.10
N SER A 37 -25.82 19.09 6.71
CA SER A 37 -25.41 18.62 5.38
C SER A 37 -25.03 17.14 5.33
N ALA A 38 -25.01 16.45 6.47
CA ALA A 38 -24.58 15.06 6.54
C ALA A 38 -25.70 14.10 6.08
N ARG A 39 -25.59 13.54 4.88
CA ARG A 39 -26.39 12.35 4.50
C ARG A 39 -25.77 11.11 5.13
N ILE A 40 -26.25 10.74 6.31
CA ILE A 40 -25.89 9.48 6.97
C ILE A 40 -26.63 8.33 6.26
N ARG A 41 -26.04 7.78 5.20
CA ARG A 41 -26.46 6.47 4.67
C ARG A 41 -25.65 5.41 5.40
N SER A 42 -26.30 4.78 6.37
CA SER A 42 -25.83 3.66 7.20
C SER A 42 -24.48 3.87 7.92
N LEU A 43 -24.48 4.71 8.95
CA LEU A 43 -23.76 4.33 10.18
C LEU A 43 -24.69 3.38 10.94
N GLU A 44 -24.85 2.13 10.49
CA GLU A 44 -25.35 1.08 11.38
C GLU A 44 -24.23 0.73 12.37
N ALA A 45 -23.89 1.68 13.23
CA ALA A 45 -23.31 1.38 14.53
C ALA A 45 -24.42 0.78 15.39
N LYS A 46 -24.85 -0.45 15.08
CA LYS A 46 -25.66 -1.23 16.02
C LYS A 46 -24.72 -1.64 17.16
N ALA A 47 -24.68 -0.79 18.17
CA ALA A 47 -24.19 -1.04 19.53
C ALA A 47 -22.83 -1.74 19.64
N VAL A 48 -21.75 -0.98 19.48
CA VAL A 48 -20.40 -1.38 19.91
C VAL A 48 -20.20 -1.05 21.40
N GLU A 49 -21.16 -1.42 22.25
CA GLU A 49 -20.91 -1.48 23.70
C GLU A 49 -20.29 -2.82 24.10
N LYS A 50 -20.37 -3.86 23.25
CA LYS A 50 -19.92 -5.21 23.59
C LYS A 50 -18.56 -5.64 23.03
N ASN A 51 -17.91 -4.88 22.13
CA ASN A 51 -16.58 -5.30 21.62
C ASN A 51 -15.71 -4.14 21.07
N PRO A 52 -14.65 -3.69 21.77
CA PRO A 52 -13.81 -2.53 21.42
C PRO A 52 -12.83 -2.77 20.25
N THR A 53 -13.04 -3.81 19.44
CA THR A 53 -12.16 -4.23 18.33
C THR A 53 -12.73 -3.88 16.94
N THR A 54 -13.90 -3.24 16.88
CA THR A 54 -14.57 -2.94 15.60
C THR A 54 -14.18 -1.57 15.06
N ILE A 55 -13.65 -1.53 13.84
CA ILE A 55 -13.38 -0.29 13.11
C ILE A 55 -14.67 0.21 12.45
N VAL A 56 -15.00 1.48 12.69
CA VAL A 56 -16.18 2.12 12.10
C VAL A 56 -15.78 2.95 10.89
N TYR A 57 -16.41 2.63 9.76
CA TYR A 57 -16.32 3.40 8.53
C TYR A 57 -17.39 4.49 8.52
N ALA A 58 -16.98 5.75 8.40
CA ALA A 58 -17.92 6.86 8.23
C ALA A 58 -17.72 7.54 6.87
N ARG A 59 -18.80 7.59 6.08
CA ARG A 59 -18.88 8.39 4.85
C ARG A 59 -19.20 9.83 5.24
N CYS A 60 -18.31 10.77 4.95
CA CYS A 60 -18.53 12.20 5.22
C CYS A 60 -18.29 13.01 3.94
N GLU A 61 -19.30 13.78 3.53
CA GLU A 61 -19.26 14.70 2.38
C GLU A 61 -19.37 16.16 2.87
N GLY A 62 -18.72 17.10 2.16
CA GLY A 62 -18.83 18.53 2.43
C GLY A 62 -18.28 18.98 3.79
N ASP A 63 -18.90 20.02 4.38
CA ASP A 63 -18.45 20.67 5.62
C ASP A 63 -18.44 19.74 6.84
N ALA A 64 -19.28 18.69 6.83
CA ALA A 64 -19.30 17.65 7.86
C ALA A 64 -17.96 16.92 8.01
N LYS A 65 -17.19 16.76 6.92
CA LYS A 65 -15.83 16.20 6.96
C LYS A 65 -14.87 17.11 7.73
N ARG A 66 -15.06 18.42 7.66
CA ARG A 66 -14.21 19.42 8.34
C ARG A 66 -14.55 19.55 9.82
N GLU A 67 -15.83 19.48 10.17
CA GLU A 67 -16.31 19.50 11.56
C GLU A 67 -15.93 18.24 12.33
N ALA A 68 -16.17 17.06 11.76
CA ALA A 68 -15.75 15.78 12.37
C ALA A 68 -14.23 15.71 12.60
N ARG A 69 -13.42 16.34 11.72
CA ARG A 69 -11.97 16.47 11.91
C ARG A 69 -11.61 17.35 13.10
N LYS A 70 -12.22 18.53 13.21
CA LYS A 70 -11.94 19.47 14.32
C LYS A 70 -12.33 18.87 15.67
N GLU A 71 -13.43 18.14 15.72
CA GLU A 71 -13.94 17.54 16.95
C GLU A 71 -13.17 16.28 17.37
N ALA A 72 -12.73 15.47 16.41
CA ALA A 72 -11.79 14.37 16.68
C ALA A 72 -10.43 14.89 17.20
N GLN A 73 -9.94 16.02 16.67
CA GLN A 73 -8.67 16.63 17.07
C GLN A 73 -8.72 17.33 18.43
N SER A 74 -9.88 17.86 18.86
CA SER A 74 -9.98 18.63 20.10
C SER A 74 -10.02 17.76 21.37
N ARG A 75 -10.41 16.48 21.26
CA ARG A 75 -10.61 15.58 22.42
C ARG A 75 -9.59 14.47 22.55
N THR A 76 -8.71 14.29 21.56
CA THR A 76 -7.54 13.40 21.68
C THR A 76 -6.37 14.24 22.14
N GLY A 77 -5.88 14.06 23.37
CA GLY A 77 -4.68 14.75 23.82
C GLY A 77 -3.57 14.58 22.78
N LYS A 78 -3.15 15.70 22.17
CA LYS A 78 -1.96 16.05 21.34
C LYS A 78 -1.10 14.97 20.62
N MET A 79 -1.49 13.70 20.55
CA MET A 79 -0.70 12.66 19.93
C MET A 79 -1.07 12.60 18.46
N LYS A 80 -0.10 13.00 17.64
CA LYS A 80 -0.19 12.96 16.19
C LYS A 80 -0.16 11.50 15.72
N LEU A 81 -0.90 11.17 14.66
CA LEU A 81 -0.88 9.83 14.05
C LEU A 81 0.54 9.49 13.63
N GLU A 82 1.09 8.36 14.04
CA GLU A 82 2.43 7.91 13.65
C GLU A 82 2.32 6.82 12.58
N VAL A 83 3.12 6.94 11.52
CA VAL A 83 3.19 5.97 10.44
C VAL A 83 4.64 5.49 10.32
N TYR A 84 4.90 4.28 10.81
CA TYR A 84 6.17 3.58 10.67
C TYR A 84 6.24 2.99 9.27
N ALA A 85 7.21 3.42 8.47
CA ALA A 85 7.24 3.13 7.04
C ALA A 85 8.65 3.13 6.44
N ASP A 86 8.82 2.28 5.44
CA ASP A 86 9.91 2.38 4.46
C ASP A 86 9.29 2.76 3.11
N ARG A 87 9.68 3.90 2.51
CA ARG A 87 9.16 4.30 1.19
C ARG A 87 9.59 3.39 0.04
N MET A 88 10.53 2.45 0.25
CA MET A 88 10.78 1.37 -0.71
C MET A 88 9.66 0.33 -0.71
N SER A 89 8.97 0.15 0.42
CA SER A 89 7.85 -0.77 0.58
C SER A 89 6.57 -0.23 -0.07
N GLN A 90 5.98 -1.04 -0.93
CA GLN A 90 4.74 -0.80 -1.66
C GLN A 90 3.57 -0.48 -0.70
N PRO A 91 3.26 -1.30 0.33
CA PRO A 91 2.16 -1.00 1.25
C PRO A 91 2.43 0.24 2.10
N SER A 92 3.70 0.54 2.44
CA SER A 92 4.05 1.79 3.12
C SER A 92 3.76 3.01 2.25
N ARG A 93 4.10 2.96 0.96
CA ARG A 93 3.74 4.02 0.00
C ARG A 93 2.23 4.20 -0.10
N ALA A 94 1.45 3.11 -0.13
CA ALA A 94 0.00 3.19 -0.20
C ALA A 94 -0.62 3.91 1.02
N VAL A 95 -0.17 3.59 2.24
CA VAL A 95 -0.62 4.27 3.47
C VAL A 95 -0.23 5.75 3.47
N ILE A 96 1.02 6.07 3.10
CA ILE A 96 1.51 7.45 3.03
C ILE A 96 0.68 8.26 2.01
N ILE A 97 0.41 7.69 0.83
CA ILE A 97 -0.44 8.32 -0.18
C ILE A 97 -1.85 8.54 0.35
N PHE A 98 -2.43 7.53 1.00
CA PHE A 98 -3.75 7.63 1.61
C PHE A 98 -3.82 8.79 2.60
N CYS A 99 -2.83 8.91 3.49
CA CYS A 99 -2.75 10.02 4.44
C CYS A 99 -2.64 11.38 3.74
N LYS A 100 -1.73 11.51 2.76
CA LYS A 100 -1.50 12.76 2.03
C LYS A 100 -2.71 13.21 1.22
N VAL A 101 -3.29 12.32 0.40
CA VAL A 101 -4.46 12.63 -0.46
C VAL A 101 -5.68 13.01 0.38
N ASN A 102 -5.82 12.42 1.57
CA ASN A 102 -6.91 12.77 2.46
C ASN A 102 -6.59 13.98 3.36
N GLY A 103 -5.38 14.54 3.34
CA GLY A 103 -4.99 15.61 4.27
C GLY A 103 -5.11 15.18 5.73
N ILE A 104 -4.73 13.93 6.02
CA ILE A 104 -4.59 13.41 7.38
C ILE A 104 -3.25 13.91 7.90
N ASP A 105 -3.24 14.53 9.07
CA ASP A 105 -1.99 14.95 9.69
C ASP A 105 -1.33 13.75 10.40
N TYR A 106 -0.08 13.46 10.05
CA TYR A 106 0.65 12.30 10.55
C TYR A 106 2.16 12.58 10.60
N THR A 107 2.86 11.88 11.49
CA THR A 107 4.30 11.82 11.58
C THR A 107 4.78 10.57 10.87
N GLU A 108 5.57 10.74 9.83
CA GLU A 108 6.22 9.62 9.15
C GLU A 108 7.49 9.23 9.91
N LEU A 109 7.53 8.02 10.46
CA LEU A 109 8.67 7.45 11.15
C LEU A 109 9.36 6.47 10.20
N LYS A 110 10.58 6.81 9.78
CA LYS A 110 11.32 5.99 8.82
C LYS A 110 11.90 4.77 9.53
N GLU A 111 11.55 3.59 9.01
CA GLU A 111 12.10 2.29 9.41
C GLU A 111 12.81 1.68 8.20
N ASP A 112 14.13 1.57 8.23
CA ASP A 112 14.93 1.07 7.12
C ASP A 112 14.92 -0.46 7.07
N THR A 113 14.24 -1.01 6.06
CA THR A 113 14.13 -2.47 5.89
C THR A 113 15.46 -3.12 5.54
N SER A 114 16.36 -2.41 4.86
CA SER A 114 17.68 -2.93 4.50
C SER A 114 18.60 -3.09 5.71
N LYS A 115 18.41 -2.25 6.73
CA LYS A 115 19.11 -2.31 8.03
C LYS A 115 18.42 -3.21 9.06
N ARG A 116 17.28 -3.81 8.70
CA ARG A 116 16.50 -4.70 9.57
C ARG A 116 15.96 -4.01 10.84
N GLU A 117 15.74 -2.69 10.80
CA GLU A 117 15.24 -1.90 11.96
C GLU A 117 13.88 -2.41 12.45
N HIS A 118 13.00 -2.81 11.52
CA HIS A 118 11.71 -3.46 11.79
C HIS A 118 11.79 -4.84 12.49
N LEU A 119 12.97 -5.46 12.61
CA LEU A 119 13.13 -6.77 13.28
C LEU A 119 13.49 -6.66 14.76
N THR A 120 13.70 -5.44 15.25
CA THR A 120 14.06 -5.14 16.63
C THR A 120 12.96 -5.55 17.62
N PRO A 121 13.29 -5.91 18.86
CA PRO A 121 12.31 -6.12 19.92
C PRO A 121 11.43 -4.89 20.15
N GLU A 122 12.00 -3.68 20.06
CA GLU A 122 11.28 -2.42 20.21
C GLU A 122 10.19 -2.26 19.16
N PHE A 123 10.48 -2.60 17.91
CA PHE A 123 9.47 -2.59 16.85
C PHE A 123 8.45 -3.73 16.99
N ALA A 124 8.85 -4.88 17.54
CA ALA A 124 7.93 -5.99 17.78
C ALA A 124 6.79 -5.64 18.76
N GLU A 125 7.05 -4.72 19.70
CA GLU A 125 6.01 -4.18 20.58
C GLU A 125 4.96 -3.36 19.82
N ILE A 126 5.33 -2.76 18.68
CA ILE A 126 4.41 -2.03 17.80
C ILE A 126 3.67 -3.01 16.90
N ASN A 127 4.42 -3.86 16.21
CA ASN A 127 3.91 -4.89 15.32
C ASN A 127 4.63 -6.22 15.60
N PRO A 128 3.98 -7.18 16.28
CA PRO A 128 4.55 -8.49 16.57
C PRO A 128 4.96 -9.29 15.32
N MET A 129 4.40 -8.95 14.15
CA MET A 129 4.76 -9.56 12.87
C MET A 129 6.03 -8.96 12.27
N LYS A 130 6.60 -7.91 12.88
CA LYS A 130 7.81 -7.23 12.43
C LYS A 130 7.71 -6.83 10.95
N GLN A 131 6.60 -6.19 10.58
CA GLN A 131 6.29 -5.80 9.20
C GLN A 131 5.95 -4.31 9.11
N LEU A 132 6.18 -3.73 7.94
CA LEU A 132 5.81 -2.37 7.61
C LEU A 132 4.70 -2.36 6.53
N PRO A 133 3.84 -1.34 6.52
CA PRO A 133 3.76 -0.25 7.49
C PRO A 133 3.10 -0.67 8.82
N ALA A 134 3.33 0.13 9.86
CA ALA A 134 2.55 0.09 11.09
C ALA A 134 2.06 1.51 11.43
N ILE A 135 0.82 1.62 11.91
CA ILE A 135 0.16 2.87 12.24
C ILE A 135 -0.12 2.88 13.74
N VAL A 136 0.26 3.96 14.41
CA VAL A 136 0.03 4.16 15.85
C VAL A 136 -0.77 5.44 16.07
N ASP A 137 -1.89 5.32 16.78
CA ASP A 137 -2.77 6.43 17.17
C ASP A 137 -3.00 6.38 18.68
N GLY A 138 -2.11 7.00 19.44
CA GLY A 138 -2.05 6.86 20.90
C GLY A 138 -1.83 5.40 21.30
N ASN A 139 -2.81 4.81 21.99
CA ASN A 139 -2.72 3.41 22.44
C ASN A 139 -3.20 2.40 21.39
N PHE A 140 -3.66 2.86 20.22
CA PHE A 140 -4.15 2.02 19.16
C PHE A 140 -3.02 1.71 18.17
N LYS A 141 -2.80 0.42 17.89
CA LYS A 141 -1.78 -0.07 16.96
C LYS A 141 -2.47 -0.85 15.83
N LEU A 142 -2.23 -0.42 14.60
CA LEU A 142 -2.79 -1.02 13.39
C LEU A 142 -1.66 -1.41 12.45
N PHE A 143 -1.68 -2.66 12.00
CA PHE A 143 -0.75 -3.18 11.00
C PHE A 143 -1.49 -4.21 10.15
N GLU A 144 -1.04 -4.38 8.92
CA GLU A 144 -1.72 -5.26 7.95
C GLU A 144 -0.99 -6.58 7.78
N ARG A 145 -1.75 -7.67 7.54
CA ARG A 145 -1.27 -8.81 6.75
C ARG A 145 -1.95 -8.73 5.39
N CYS A 146 -1.35 -7.99 4.46
CA CYS A 146 -1.96 -7.82 3.16
C CYS A 146 -1.88 -9.12 2.33
N LEU A 147 -3.03 -9.61 1.82
CA LEU A 147 -3.10 -10.75 0.88
C LEU A 147 -2.39 -10.45 -0.45
N LEU A 148 -2.23 -9.17 -0.81
CA LEU A 148 -1.42 -8.73 -1.96
C LEU A 148 0.08 -9.04 -1.79
N LYS A 149 0.51 -9.51 -0.61
CA LYS A 149 1.88 -9.97 -0.38
C LYS A 149 2.33 -11.05 -1.38
N LEU A 150 1.40 -11.84 -1.91
CA LEU A 150 1.72 -12.78 -2.98
C LEU A 150 2.15 -12.02 -4.26
N MET A 151 1.37 -11.04 -4.71
CA MET A 151 1.72 -10.23 -5.88
C MET A 151 2.99 -9.40 -5.66
N LEU A 152 3.20 -8.91 -4.43
CA LEU A 152 4.39 -8.18 -4.00
C LEU A 152 5.65 -9.02 -4.12
N LEU A 153 5.62 -10.25 -3.58
CA LEU A 153 6.72 -11.21 -3.70
C LEU A 153 6.98 -11.58 -5.16
N ILE A 154 5.93 -11.72 -5.97
CA ILE A 154 6.05 -12.09 -7.38
C ILE A 154 6.68 -10.95 -8.19
N SER A 155 6.20 -9.72 -8.06
CA SER A 155 6.79 -8.57 -8.76
C SER A 155 8.23 -8.33 -8.34
N ASP A 156 8.52 -8.45 -7.05
CA ASP A 156 9.88 -8.29 -6.52
C ASP A 156 10.77 -9.41 -7.01
N THR A 157 10.32 -10.67 -7.00
CA THR A 157 11.09 -11.81 -7.53
C THR A 157 11.45 -11.59 -8.99
N TYR A 158 10.49 -11.15 -9.81
CA TYR A 158 10.75 -10.86 -11.22
C TYR A 158 11.76 -9.72 -11.40
N VAL A 159 11.54 -8.57 -10.73
CA VAL A 159 12.44 -7.40 -10.81
C VAL A 159 13.84 -7.72 -10.30
N ILE A 160 13.94 -8.44 -9.19
CA ILE A 160 15.21 -8.82 -8.58
C ILE A 160 16.03 -9.70 -9.52
N ASN A 161 15.43 -10.76 -10.07
CA ASN A 161 16.16 -11.74 -10.88
C ASN A 161 16.43 -11.25 -12.31
N THR A 162 15.58 -10.41 -12.90
CA THR A 162 15.77 -9.92 -14.28
C THR A 162 16.55 -8.62 -14.38
N THR A 163 16.54 -7.80 -13.33
CA THR A 163 17.10 -6.44 -13.38
C THR A 163 18.09 -6.15 -12.27
N ILE A 164 17.73 -6.33 -11.00
CA ILE A 164 18.60 -5.89 -9.88
C ILE A 164 19.85 -6.76 -9.76
N LEU A 165 19.71 -8.10 -9.66
CA LEU A 165 20.85 -9.00 -9.51
C LEU A 165 21.81 -8.91 -10.70
N PRO A 166 21.35 -8.98 -11.97
CA PRO A 166 22.25 -8.82 -13.12
C PRO A 166 22.96 -7.47 -13.17
N ALA A 167 22.25 -6.37 -12.87
CA ALA A 167 22.87 -5.04 -12.84
C ALA A 167 23.88 -4.84 -11.70
N LEU A 168 23.84 -5.69 -10.66
CA LEU A 168 24.82 -5.72 -9.58
C LEU A 168 25.92 -6.77 -9.79
N GLY A 169 25.88 -7.54 -10.88
CA GLY A 169 26.85 -8.61 -11.14
C GLY A 169 26.64 -9.86 -10.28
N TYR A 170 25.45 -10.02 -9.69
CA TYR A 170 25.09 -11.20 -8.90
C TYR A 170 24.35 -12.24 -9.76
N PRO A 171 24.48 -13.54 -9.43
CA PRO A 171 23.74 -14.59 -10.13
C PRO A 171 22.23 -14.40 -9.96
N SER A 172 21.49 -14.60 -11.04
CA SER A 172 20.03 -14.58 -11.06
C SER A 172 19.45 -16.00 -11.12
N ASN A 173 18.22 -16.16 -10.64
CA ASN A 173 17.46 -17.39 -10.79
C ASN A 173 16.44 -17.24 -11.92
N GLN A 174 16.78 -17.75 -13.11
CA GLN A 174 15.93 -17.64 -14.29
C GLN A 174 14.61 -18.41 -14.13
N GLN A 175 14.62 -19.58 -13.49
CA GLN A 175 13.39 -20.34 -13.25
C GLN A 175 12.42 -19.56 -12.37
N ALA A 176 12.91 -18.95 -11.29
CA ALA A 176 12.09 -18.10 -10.43
C ALA A 176 11.57 -16.86 -11.17
N ALA A 177 12.37 -16.28 -12.07
CA ALA A 177 11.92 -15.18 -12.93
C ALA A 177 10.80 -15.61 -13.89
N ASP A 178 10.95 -16.76 -14.55
CA ASP A 178 9.97 -17.28 -15.51
C ASP A 178 8.65 -17.66 -14.83
N GLU A 179 8.71 -18.27 -13.64
CA GLU A 179 7.53 -18.56 -12.81
C GLU A 179 6.85 -17.28 -12.36
N ALA A 180 7.61 -16.32 -11.83
CA ALA A 180 7.07 -15.03 -11.42
C ALA A 180 6.42 -14.29 -12.60
N GLU A 181 7.02 -14.34 -13.78
CA GLU A 181 6.47 -13.73 -14.99
C GLU A 181 5.11 -14.32 -15.37
N LYS A 182 4.95 -15.65 -15.32
CA LYS A 182 3.65 -16.29 -15.60
C LYS A 182 2.56 -15.76 -14.69
N PHE A 183 2.84 -15.63 -13.39
CA PHE A 183 1.89 -15.08 -12.44
C PHE A 183 1.63 -13.58 -12.67
N LEU A 184 2.64 -12.78 -13.00
CA LEU A 184 2.46 -11.36 -13.35
C LEU A 184 1.59 -11.18 -14.59
N VAL A 185 1.84 -11.96 -15.64
CA VAL A 185 1.05 -11.95 -16.87
C VAL A 185 -0.40 -12.32 -16.57
N SER A 186 -0.64 -13.38 -15.78
CA SER A 186 -1.99 -13.76 -15.35
C SER A 186 -2.68 -12.64 -14.56
N SER A 187 -1.97 -12.05 -13.60
CA SER A 187 -2.51 -10.97 -12.75
C SER A 187 -2.82 -9.71 -13.55
N LEU A 188 -1.93 -9.31 -14.46
CA LEU A 188 -2.15 -8.16 -15.35
C LEU A 188 -3.35 -8.39 -16.28
N SER A 189 -3.51 -9.61 -16.77
CA SER A 189 -4.69 -10.01 -17.56
C SER A 189 -5.98 -9.88 -16.76
N GLU A 190 -6.00 -10.32 -15.50
CA GLU A 190 -7.16 -10.15 -14.61
C GLU A 190 -7.44 -8.67 -14.30
N ILE A 191 -6.40 -7.85 -14.07
CA ILE A 191 -6.58 -6.42 -13.85
C ILE A 191 -7.20 -5.75 -15.09
N GLU A 192 -6.63 -6.00 -16.27
CA GLU A 192 -7.10 -5.45 -17.55
C GLU A 192 -8.53 -5.89 -17.89
N SER A 193 -8.82 -7.19 -17.72
CA SER A 193 -10.06 -7.80 -18.21
C SER A 193 -11.18 -7.73 -17.20
N PHE A 194 -10.92 -7.87 -15.90
CA PHE A 194 -11.91 -7.98 -14.83
C PHE A 194 -11.99 -6.73 -13.96
N TRP A 195 -10.86 -6.26 -13.42
CA TRP A 195 -10.88 -5.18 -12.43
C TRP A 195 -11.01 -3.77 -13.06
N LEU A 196 -10.57 -3.61 -14.31
CA LEU A 196 -10.72 -2.39 -15.11
C LEU A 196 -11.91 -2.49 -16.08
N LYS A 197 -13.00 -3.15 -15.65
CA LYS A 197 -14.30 -3.13 -16.31
C LYS A 197 -15.08 -1.86 -15.92
N GLY A 198 -15.91 -1.37 -16.83
CA GLY A 198 -16.74 -0.17 -16.66
C GLY A 198 -16.14 1.08 -17.31
N ASP A 199 -16.90 2.17 -17.26
CA ASP A 199 -16.58 3.41 -17.97
C ASP A 199 -15.69 4.38 -17.15
N GLY A 200 -15.58 4.14 -15.83
CA GLY A 200 -14.78 4.96 -14.93
C GLY A 200 -13.27 4.72 -15.07
N PRO A 201 -12.44 5.73 -14.75
CA PRO A 201 -10.98 5.66 -14.88
C PRO A 201 -10.26 4.78 -13.83
N PHE A 202 -10.96 4.31 -12.79
CA PHE A 202 -10.39 3.56 -11.66
C PHE A 202 -10.95 2.13 -11.56
N LEU A 203 -10.40 1.32 -10.65
CA LEU A 203 -10.87 -0.06 -10.43
C LEU A 203 -12.39 -0.10 -10.21
N LEU A 204 -13.03 -1.14 -10.73
CA LEU A 204 -14.48 -1.37 -10.69
C LEU A 204 -15.30 -0.22 -11.32
N GLY A 205 -14.72 0.52 -12.26
CA GLY A 205 -15.38 1.65 -12.93
C GLY A 205 -15.58 2.86 -12.02
N GLY A 206 -14.75 3.02 -10.99
CA GLY A 206 -14.81 4.16 -10.08
C GLY A 206 -14.47 5.49 -10.77
N ASN A 207 -15.10 6.58 -10.32
CA ASN A 207 -14.82 7.95 -10.77
C ASN A 207 -13.76 8.67 -9.90
N GLN A 208 -13.37 8.06 -8.78
CA GLN A 208 -12.31 8.51 -7.88
C GLN A 208 -11.48 7.29 -7.43
N PRO A 209 -10.18 7.45 -7.14
CA PRO A 209 -9.34 6.34 -6.70
C PRO A 209 -9.76 5.87 -5.30
N SER A 210 -9.87 4.56 -5.15
CA SER A 210 -10.11 3.87 -3.87
C SER A 210 -8.79 3.44 -3.21
N ILE A 211 -8.85 2.91 -1.99
CA ILE A 211 -7.69 2.31 -1.32
C ILE A 211 -7.11 1.15 -2.16
N ALA A 212 -7.96 0.40 -2.86
CA ALA A 212 -7.51 -0.64 -3.78
C ALA A 212 -6.66 -0.07 -4.93
N ASP A 213 -7.05 1.09 -5.47
CA ASP A 213 -6.26 1.76 -6.50
C ASP A 213 -4.90 2.21 -5.96
N LEU A 214 -4.86 2.78 -4.75
CA LEU A 214 -3.63 3.24 -4.10
C LEU A 214 -2.67 2.07 -3.81
N SER A 215 -3.21 0.96 -3.33
CA SER A 215 -2.42 -0.23 -3.04
C SER A 215 -1.89 -0.86 -4.32
N LEU A 216 -2.77 -1.16 -5.28
CA LEU A 216 -2.39 -1.83 -6.53
C LEU A 216 -1.42 -0.99 -7.37
N VAL A 217 -1.59 0.34 -7.40
CA VAL A 217 -0.67 1.17 -8.18
C VAL A 217 0.73 1.13 -7.55
N CYS A 218 0.83 1.14 -6.22
CA CYS A 218 2.12 1.06 -5.53
C CYS A 218 2.85 -0.26 -5.84
N GLU A 219 2.11 -1.36 -6.01
CA GLU A 219 2.64 -2.64 -6.47
C GLU A 219 3.19 -2.54 -7.89
N LEU A 220 2.36 -2.13 -8.87
CA LEU A 220 2.79 -2.06 -10.27
C LEU A 220 3.92 -1.05 -10.50
N MET A 221 4.06 -0.06 -9.63
CA MET A 221 5.19 0.87 -9.69
C MET A 221 6.55 0.20 -9.53
N GLN A 222 6.66 -0.98 -8.90
CA GLN A 222 7.93 -1.72 -8.87
C GLN A 222 8.42 -2.10 -10.28
N LEU A 223 7.50 -2.30 -11.21
CA LEU A 223 7.83 -2.61 -12.62
C LEU A 223 8.44 -1.41 -13.35
N GLU A 224 8.54 -0.22 -12.75
CA GLU A 224 9.33 0.90 -13.27
C GLU A 224 10.83 0.64 -13.19
N VAL A 225 11.27 -0.22 -12.27
CA VAL A 225 12.68 -0.53 -12.07
C VAL A 225 13.20 -1.43 -13.19
N LEU A 226 12.31 -2.22 -13.81
CA LEU A 226 12.66 -3.09 -14.93
C LEU A 226 13.35 -2.31 -16.06
N ASN A 227 14.30 -2.98 -16.72
CA ASN A 227 14.79 -2.50 -18.00
C ASN A 227 13.63 -2.27 -18.99
N GLU A 228 13.76 -1.24 -19.83
CA GLU A 228 12.72 -0.81 -20.75
C GLU A 228 12.20 -1.95 -21.65
N LYS A 229 13.07 -2.85 -22.11
CA LYS A 229 12.69 -4.01 -22.92
C LYS A 229 11.74 -4.95 -22.16
N TYR A 230 12.09 -5.34 -20.93
CA TYR A 230 11.26 -6.22 -20.11
C TYR A 230 9.95 -5.54 -19.72
N ARG A 231 10.02 -4.26 -19.36
CA ARG A 231 8.84 -3.47 -19.02
C ARG A 231 7.88 -3.36 -20.20
N TYR A 232 8.39 -3.07 -21.41
CA TYR A 232 7.58 -3.01 -22.62
C TYR A 232 6.94 -4.35 -22.95
N ARG A 233 7.70 -5.44 -22.85
CA ARG A 233 7.18 -6.80 -23.08
C ARG A 233 6.06 -7.16 -22.09
N LEU A 234 6.22 -6.82 -20.82
CA LEU A 234 5.28 -7.18 -19.76
C LEU A 234 4.02 -6.29 -19.76
N LEU A 235 4.18 -4.96 -19.83
CA LEU A 235 3.05 -4.02 -19.72
C LEU A 235 2.45 -3.64 -21.07
N GLY A 236 3.20 -3.79 -22.17
CA GLY A 236 2.82 -3.38 -23.52
C GLY A 236 1.44 -3.87 -23.99
N PRO A 237 1.06 -5.14 -23.73
CA PRO A 237 -0.25 -5.68 -24.08
C PRO A 237 -1.43 -5.05 -23.31
N TYR A 238 -1.20 -4.55 -22.10
CA TYR A 238 -2.25 -4.15 -21.15
C TYR A 238 -2.50 -2.63 -21.21
N LYS A 239 -3.27 -2.18 -22.20
CA LYS A 239 -3.48 -0.76 -22.47
C LYS A 239 -4.38 -0.08 -21.43
N LYS A 240 -5.40 -0.77 -20.89
CA LYS A 240 -6.23 -0.23 -19.82
C LYS A 240 -5.43 -0.10 -18.53
N VAL A 241 -4.58 -1.07 -18.19
CA VAL A 241 -3.66 -0.98 -17.05
C VAL A 241 -2.76 0.24 -17.17
N GLN A 242 -2.13 0.46 -18.33
CA GLN A 242 -1.29 1.65 -18.55
C GLN A 242 -2.07 2.96 -18.39
N ARG A 243 -3.29 3.02 -18.94
CA ARG A 243 -4.18 4.18 -18.80
C ARG A 243 -4.60 4.42 -17.35
N TRP A 244 -4.97 3.35 -16.65
CA TRP A 244 -5.32 3.38 -15.23
C TRP A 244 -4.16 3.88 -14.37
N ILE A 245 -2.93 3.37 -14.55
CA ILE A 245 -1.73 3.89 -13.86
C ILE A 245 -1.59 5.40 -14.09
N LYS A 246 -1.76 5.87 -15.33
CA LYS A 246 -1.68 7.30 -15.66
C LYS A 246 -2.76 8.12 -14.93
N HIS A 247 -4.02 7.67 -14.92
CA HIS A 247 -5.11 8.36 -14.23
C HIS A 247 -4.89 8.39 -12.72
N THR A 248 -4.47 7.28 -12.13
CA THR A 248 -4.15 7.17 -10.70
C THR A 248 -3.01 8.10 -10.31
N ARG A 249 -1.96 8.19 -11.13
CA ARG A 249 -0.86 9.17 -10.95
C ARG A 249 -1.36 10.60 -10.94
N TYR A 250 -2.23 10.94 -11.88
CA TYR A 250 -2.79 12.29 -11.98
C TYR A 250 -3.65 12.62 -10.76
N ALA A 251 -4.54 11.72 -10.35
CA ALA A 251 -5.44 11.91 -9.21
C ALA A 251 -4.71 12.04 -7.86
N ILE A 252 -3.52 11.43 -7.73
CA ILE A 252 -2.72 11.46 -6.50
C ILE A 252 -1.68 12.61 -6.51
N SER A 253 -1.58 13.38 -7.59
CA SER A 253 -0.61 14.47 -7.68
C SER A 253 -0.92 15.62 -6.70
N PRO A 254 0.10 16.26 -6.10
CA PRO A 254 1.54 16.08 -6.34
C PRO A 254 2.18 14.94 -5.51
N HIS A 255 1.42 14.31 -4.61
CA HIS A 255 1.95 13.35 -3.64
C HIS A 255 2.55 12.09 -4.29
N PHE A 256 2.07 11.71 -5.48
CA PHE A 256 2.56 10.52 -6.17
C PHE A 256 4.08 10.56 -6.39
N GLY A 257 4.61 11.69 -6.86
CA GLY A 257 6.03 11.85 -7.14
C GLY A 257 6.90 11.81 -5.88
N ASP A 258 6.45 12.50 -4.82
CA ASP A 258 7.13 12.51 -3.51
C ASP A 258 7.27 11.10 -2.92
N VAL A 259 6.18 10.34 -2.92
CA VAL A 259 6.15 9.02 -2.28
C VAL A 259 6.96 7.97 -3.06
N HIS A 260 7.02 8.08 -4.39
CA HIS A 260 7.78 7.16 -5.25
C HIS A 260 9.23 7.58 -5.52
N LYS A 261 9.70 8.68 -4.90
CA LYS A 261 11.03 9.26 -5.18
C LYS A 261 12.17 8.25 -5.02
N ASN A 262 12.18 7.46 -3.94
CA ASN A 262 13.24 6.48 -3.68
C ASN A 262 13.30 5.40 -4.77
N LEU A 263 12.14 4.90 -5.20
CA LEU A 263 12.02 3.93 -6.28
C LEU A 263 12.54 4.48 -7.62
N MET A 264 12.18 5.72 -7.94
CA MET A 264 12.67 6.40 -9.14
C MET A 264 14.19 6.62 -9.09
N ASN A 265 14.74 6.94 -7.92
CA ASN A 265 16.19 7.04 -7.76
C ASN A 265 16.89 5.69 -8.00
N VAL A 266 16.29 4.57 -7.58
CA VAL A 266 16.82 3.23 -7.89
C VAL A 266 16.79 2.97 -9.40
N LYS A 267 15.67 3.27 -10.07
CA LYS A 267 15.55 3.16 -11.53
C LYS A 267 16.67 3.91 -12.25
N GLU A 268 16.90 5.18 -11.91
CA GLU A 268 17.95 5.98 -12.56
C GLU A 268 19.36 5.43 -12.29
N LYS A 269 19.63 4.91 -11.10
CA LYS A 269 20.92 4.26 -10.79
C LYS A 269 21.16 2.99 -11.61
N LEU A 270 20.11 2.22 -11.90
CA LEU A 270 20.22 0.98 -12.66
C LEU A 270 20.31 1.20 -14.17
N LYS A 271 19.70 2.26 -14.72
CA LYS A 271 19.81 2.62 -16.15
C LYS A 271 21.25 2.77 -16.63
N ASN A 272 22.13 3.24 -15.74
CA ASN A 272 23.53 3.52 -16.07
C ASN A 272 24.44 2.29 -15.94
N LYS A 273 23.88 1.09 -15.65
CA LYS A 273 24.66 -0.14 -15.52
C LYS A 273 24.37 -1.09 -16.69
N PRO A 274 25.41 -1.61 -17.38
CA PRO A 274 25.22 -2.66 -18.37
C PRO A 274 24.66 -3.91 -17.69
N LEU A 275 23.63 -4.52 -18.28
CA LEU A 275 23.14 -5.83 -17.85
C LEU A 275 24.20 -6.85 -18.26
N MET A 276 24.89 -7.44 -17.28
CA MET A 276 25.79 -8.56 -17.53
C MET A 276 24.93 -9.79 -17.86
N GLU A 277 25.19 -10.43 -18.99
CA GLU A 277 24.48 -11.67 -19.36
C GLU A 277 24.75 -12.75 -18.30
N ALA A 278 23.69 -13.45 -17.89
CA ALA A 278 23.80 -14.47 -16.86
C ALA A 278 24.65 -15.63 -17.37
N ASN A 279 25.85 -15.81 -16.81
CA ASN A 279 26.65 -17.01 -17.04
C ASN A 279 25.86 -18.23 -16.52
N HIS A 280 25.56 -19.17 -17.42
CA HIS A 280 24.92 -20.45 -17.12
C HIS A 280 25.85 -21.35 -16.31
N GLY A 281 26.03 -21.05 -15.02
CA GLY A 281 26.71 -21.89 -14.05
C GLY A 281 25.74 -22.28 -12.94
N GLY A 282 25.18 -23.48 -13.04
CA GLY A 282 24.25 -24.00 -12.04
C GLY A 282 24.96 -24.30 -10.71
N VAL A 283 24.53 -23.64 -9.63
CA VAL A 283 24.63 -24.17 -8.25
C VAL A 283 23.43 -23.67 -7.47
N SER A 284 22.74 -24.59 -6.79
CA SER A 284 21.58 -24.35 -5.93
C SER A 284 21.94 -23.51 -4.71
N VAL A 285 21.67 -22.21 -4.76
CA VAL A 285 21.70 -21.28 -3.60
C VAL A 285 20.28 -20.72 -3.34
N SER A 286 19.25 -21.50 -3.65
CA SER A 286 17.86 -21.04 -3.60
C SER A 286 17.20 -21.19 -2.21
N GLU A 287 17.54 -22.21 -1.41
CA GLU A 287 16.85 -22.43 -0.12
C GLU A 287 17.40 -21.59 1.05
N GLN A 288 18.69 -21.26 1.05
CA GLN A 288 19.29 -20.49 2.16
C GLN A 288 18.92 -18.99 2.11
N TRP A 289 18.66 -18.45 0.91
CA TRP A 289 18.25 -17.06 0.74
C TRP A 289 16.80 -16.79 1.19
N TRP A 290 15.88 -17.74 0.99
CA TRP A 290 14.48 -17.60 1.41
C TRP A 290 14.28 -17.70 2.93
N ARG A 291 15.05 -18.56 3.61
CA ARG A 291 14.95 -18.72 5.08
C ARG A 291 15.47 -17.52 5.87
N ALA A 292 16.32 -16.68 5.28
CA ALA A 292 16.89 -15.52 5.97
C ALA A 292 15.96 -14.28 5.97
N ARG A 293 14.82 -14.33 5.26
CA ARG A 293 13.94 -13.18 4.99
C ARG A 293 12.49 -13.37 5.45
N MET A 294 12.17 -14.46 6.14
CA MET A 294 10.97 -14.62 6.99
C MET A 294 11.35 -14.51 8.45
#